data_AF-A0A3P7LFB8-F1
#
_entry.id   AF-A0A3P7LFB8-F1
#
_cell.length_a   1.000
_cell.length_b   1.000
_cell.length_c   1.000
_cell.angle_alpha   90.00
_cell.angle_beta   90.00
_cell.angle_gamma   90.00
#
_symmetry.space_group_name_H-M   'P 1'
#
loop_
_entity.id
_entity.type
_entity.pdbx_description
1 polymer ?
#
loop_
_entity_poly.entity_id
_entity_poly.type
_entity_poly.pdbx_seq_one_letter_code
_entity_poly.pdbx_strand_id
1 'polypeptide(L)'
;MNQYWFCAVVAFGCALAFFLTSRGFRKRVLRILSGKCELQRILEENREGSGRTLAFERSLSNSKDPILSSNLRKLSLDLYVDYAMEIKGIKAAPGFADAFGLAVTQIRGYQDVCDKCEFLRSTAFDASDEHHLDILRGLWKFLLPNETFELVSKRWSDIGFQGTCPVTDFRGMGLLGALNLFGFSHNF
;
A
#
# COMPACT_ATOMS: atom_id res chain seq x y z
N MET A 1 47.55 22.12 -19.65
CA MET A 1 47.25 20.74 -20.10
C MET A 1 46.81 19.80 -18.96
N ASN A 2 47.28 19.97 -17.71
CA ASN A 2 46.94 19.08 -16.58
C ASN A 2 45.52 19.19 -16.01
N GLN A 3 44.88 20.36 -16.06
CA GLN A 3 43.53 20.55 -15.48
C GLN A 3 42.47 19.66 -16.15
N TYR A 4 42.51 19.58 -17.48
CA TYR A 4 41.55 18.78 -18.27
C TYR A 4 41.72 17.27 -18.02
N TRP A 5 42.97 16.81 -17.85
CA TRP A 5 43.28 15.41 -17.56
C TRP A 5 42.79 15.01 -16.17
N PHE A 6 42.99 15.87 -15.17
CA PHE A 6 42.48 15.64 -13.82
C PHE A 6 40.94 15.59 -13.79
N CYS A 7 40.27 16.54 -14.44
CA CYS A 7 38.81 16.53 -14.55
C CYS A 7 38.28 15.29 -15.28
N ALA A 8 38.96 14.82 -16.33
CA ALA A 8 38.57 13.62 -17.07
C ALA A 8 38.70 12.34 -16.21
N VAL A 9 39.77 12.21 -15.43
CA VAL A 9 39.97 11.06 -14.51
C VAL A 9 38.92 11.05 -13.39
N VAL A 10 38.62 12.21 -12.80
CA VAL A 10 37.57 12.33 -11.77
C VAL A 10 36.19 12.02 -12.37
N ALA A 11 35.86 12.58 -13.54
CA ALA A 11 34.59 12.30 -14.21
C ALA A 11 34.44 10.82 -14.60
N PHE A 12 35.52 10.18 -15.07
CA PHE A 12 35.55 8.74 -15.36
C PHE A 12 35.38 7.91 -14.08
N GLY A 13 36.05 8.28 -12.99
CA GLY A 13 35.89 7.64 -11.68
C GLY A 13 34.46 7.73 -11.15
N CYS A 14 33.84 8.92 -11.23
CA CYS A 14 32.44 9.13 -10.86
C CYS A 14 31.48 8.34 -11.76
N ALA A 15 31.70 8.34 -13.08
CA ALA A 15 30.89 7.57 -14.02
C ALA A 15 31.01 6.06 -13.78
N LEU A 16 32.21 5.56 -13.49
CA LEU A 16 32.45 4.16 -13.15
C LEU A 16 31.77 3.80 -11.83
N ALA A 17 31.91 4.62 -10.79
CA ALA A 17 31.23 4.42 -9.51
C ALA A 17 29.70 4.42 -9.68
N PHE A 18 29.16 5.34 -10.48
CA PHE A 18 27.74 5.38 -10.82
C PHE A 18 27.28 4.13 -11.57
N PHE A 19 28.05 3.68 -12.56
CA PHE A 19 27.76 2.44 -13.31
C PHE A 19 27.77 1.22 -12.40
N LEU A 20 28.79 1.05 -11.56
CA LEU A 20 28.95 -0.08 -10.65
C LEU A 20 27.88 -0.11 -9.56
N THR A 21 27.40 1.05 -9.11
CA THR A 21 26.34 1.18 -8.10
C THR A 21 24.92 1.17 -8.70
N SER A 22 24.79 1.36 -10.02
CA SER A 22 23.50 1.40 -10.70
C SER A 22 22.71 0.09 -10.50
N ARG A 23 21.41 0.21 -10.22
CA ARG A 23 20.52 -0.96 -10.03
C ARG A 23 20.50 -1.84 -11.28
N GLY A 24 20.52 -1.24 -12.46
CA GLY A 24 20.53 -1.95 -13.74
C GLY A 24 21.77 -2.83 -13.92
N PHE A 25 22.96 -2.30 -13.61
CA PHE A 25 24.20 -3.06 -13.66
C PHE A 25 24.21 -4.20 -12.64
N ARG A 26 23.92 -3.91 -11.36
CA ARG A 26 23.84 -4.95 -10.31
C ARG A 26 22.85 -6.05 -10.67
N LYS A 27 21.67 -5.70 -11.17
CA LYS A 27 20.65 -6.65 -11.62
C LYS A 27 21.15 -7.55 -12.74
N ARG A 28 21.90 -7.01 -13.71
CA ARG A 28 22.48 -7.77 -14.81
C ARG A 28 23.59 -8.70 -14.33
N VAL A 29 24.50 -8.23 -13.49
CA VAL A 29 25.57 -9.04 -12.89
C VAL A 29 24.98 -10.21 -12.10
N LEU A 30 24.03 -9.93 -11.21
CA LEU A 30 23.36 -10.97 -10.43
C LEU A 30 22.62 -11.98 -11.31
N ARG A 31 22.01 -11.56 -12.41
CA ARG A 31 21.36 -12.48 -13.36
C ARG A 31 22.37 -13.40 -14.04
N ILE A 32 23.56 -12.90 -14.39
CA ILE A 32 24.64 -13.71 -14.99
C ILE A 32 25.17 -14.72 -13.97
N LEU A 33 25.42 -14.28 -12.74
CA LEU A 33 25.98 -15.14 -11.70
C LEU A 33 24.99 -16.20 -11.18
N SER A 34 23.75 -15.82 -10.93
CA SER A 34 22.76 -16.71 -10.32
C SER A 34 21.89 -17.45 -11.33
N GLY A 35 21.85 -17.01 -12.59
CA GLY A 35 20.90 -17.49 -13.60
C GLY A 35 19.44 -17.09 -13.35
N LYS A 36 19.15 -16.37 -12.25
CA LYS A 36 17.78 -16.06 -11.79
C LYS A 36 17.43 -14.60 -12.08
N CYS A 37 16.14 -14.32 -12.28
CA CYS A 37 15.65 -12.94 -12.36
C CYS A 37 15.52 -12.31 -10.95
N GLU A 38 15.27 -10.99 -10.89
CA GLU A 38 15.14 -10.27 -9.60
C GLU A 38 13.97 -10.80 -8.76
N LEU A 39 12.82 -11.09 -9.39
CA LEU A 39 11.66 -11.64 -8.70
C LEU A 39 11.95 -13.02 -8.09
N GLN A 40 12.69 -13.87 -8.81
CA GLN A 40 13.11 -15.17 -8.32
C GLN A 40 13.98 -15.05 -7.08
N ARG A 41 15.03 -14.22 -7.15
CA ARG A 41 15.90 -13.97 -5.99
C ARG A 41 15.13 -13.42 -4.80
N ILE A 42 14.18 -12.50 -5.02
CA ILE A 42 13.38 -11.94 -3.92
C ILE A 42 12.58 -13.03 -3.21
N LEU A 43 11.86 -13.88 -3.94
CA LEU A 43 11.00 -14.90 -3.32
C LEU A 43 11.79 -16.04 -2.67
N GLU A 44 12.93 -16.43 -3.24
CA GLU A 44 13.72 -17.57 -2.77
C GLU A 44 14.73 -17.20 -1.67
N GLU A 45 15.32 -16.00 -1.70
CA GLU A 45 16.41 -15.60 -0.78
C GLU A 45 15.90 -14.86 0.46
N ASN A 46 14.64 -14.41 0.47
CA ASN A 46 14.06 -13.64 1.58
C ASN A 46 13.00 -14.44 2.34
N ARG A 47 12.98 -14.29 3.66
CA ARG A 47 11.95 -14.85 4.53
C ARG A 47 10.57 -14.29 4.18
N GLU A 48 9.54 -15.11 4.33
CA GLU A 48 8.15 -14.70 4.15
C GLU A 48 7.75 -13.56 5.08
N GLY A 49 6.94 -12.62 4.57
CA GLY A 49 6.45 -11.47 5.32
C GLY A 49 6.45 -10.18 4.50
N SER A 50 6.08 -9.07 5.14
CA SER A 50 5.87 -7.78 4.49
C SER A 50 7.11 -7.25 3.76
N GLY A 51 8.30 -7.44 4.33
CA GLY A 51 9.56 -7.02 3.71
C GLY A 51 9.78 -7.67 2.33
N ARG A 52 9.51 -8.97 2.21
CA ARG A 52 9.58 -9.71 0.94
C ARG A 52 8.55 -9.20 -0.05
N THR A 53 7.30 -9.02 0.39
CA THR A 53 6.19 -8.53 -0.44
C THR A 53 6.45 -7.12 -0.97
N LEU A 54 6.98 -6.22 -0.15
CA LEU A 54 7.35 -4.86 -0.55
C LEU A 54 8.52 -4.83 -1.53
N ALA A 55 9.55 -5.66 -1.31
CA ALA A 55 10.66 -5.80 -2.26
C ALA A 55 10.16 -6.35 -3.61
N PHE A 56 9.22 -7.30 -3.56
CA PHE A 56 8.61 -7.93 -4.72
C PHE A 56 7.77 -6.93 -5.52
N GLU A 57 6.87 -6.19 -4.86
CA GLU A 57 6.10 -5.11 -5.48
C GLU A 57 7.03 -4.07 -6.11
N ARG A 58 8.07 -3.64 -5.38
CA ARG A 58 9.06 -2.69 -5.91
C ARG A 58 9.76 -3.24 -7.16
N SER A 59 10.03 -4.54 -7.23
CA SER A 59 10.61 -5.14 -8.44
C SER A 59 9.60 -5.15 -9.59
N LEU A 60 8.32 -5.43 -9.32
CA LEU A 60 7.23 -5.37 -10.31
C LEU A 60 7.01 -3.95 -10.83
N SER A 61 6.89 -2.95 -9.96
CA SER A 61 6.63 -1.55 -10.33
C SER A 61 7.76 -0.92 -11.16
N ASN A 62 8.98 -1.43 -11.03
CA ASN A 62 10.13 -1.03 -11.86
C ASN A 62 10.25 -1.83 -13.17
N SER A 63 9.30 -2.72 -13.46
CA SER A 63 9.23 -3.42 -14.74
C SER A 63 8.91 -2.42 -15.85
N LYS A 64 9.57 -2.55 -17.00
CA LYS A 64 9.20 -1.80 -18.22
C LYS A 64 7.89 -2.27 -18.85
N ASP A 65 7.42 -3.45 -18.42
CA ASP A 65 6.16 -4.01 -18.85
C ASP A 65 5.00 -3.39 -18.06
N PRO A 66 3.98 -2.80 -18.72
CA PRO A 66 2.88 -2.11 -18.05
C PRO A 66 1.91 -3.07 -17.34
N ILE A 67 1.79 -4.32 -17.79
CA ILE A 67 0.95 -5.30 -17.10
C ILE A 67 1.58 -5.64 -15.75
N LEU A 68 2.90 -5.87 -15.74
CA LEU A 68 3.63 -6.17 -14.51
C LEU A 68 3.76 -4.98 -13.55
N SER A 69 3.93 -3.77 -14.06
CA SER A 69 4.27 -2.60 -13.22
C SER A 69 3.07 -1.89 -12.60
N SER A 70 1.98 -1.70 -13.34
CA SER A 70 0.86 -0.86 -12.89
C SER A 70 -0.51 -1.53 -12.99
N ASN A 71 -0.63 -2.64 -13.70
CA ASN A 71 -1.92 -3.28 -13.95
C ASN A 71 -2.05 -4.64 -13.25
N LEU A 72 -1.60 -4.71 -11.99
CA LEU A 72 -1.64 -5.95 -11.21
C LEU A 72 -3.03 -6.56 -11.11
N ARG A 73 -4.11 -5.77 -11.19
CA ARG A 73 -5.51 -6.23 -11.07
C ARG A 73 -6.21 -6.52 -12.40
N LYS A 74 -5.55 -6.26 -13.54
CA LYS A 74 -6.20 -6.37 -14.87
C LYS A 74 -6.48 -7.81 -15.30
N LEU A 75 -5.71 -8.77 -14.77
CA LEU A 75 -5.83 -10.19 -15.06
C LEU A 75 -6.28 -10.94 -13.79
N SER A 76 -6.88 -12.12 -13.95
CA SER A 76 -7.04 -13.05 -12.83
C SER A 76 -5.67 -13.38 -12.23
N LEU A 77 -5.63 -13.87 -10.99
CA LEU A 77 -4.37 -14.16 -10.32
C LEU A 77 -3.52 -15.14 -11.12
N ASP A 78 -4.12 -16.26 -11.56
CA ASP A 78 -3.42 -17.32 -12.30
C ASP A 78 -2.87 -16.79 -13.63
N LEU A 79 -3.71 -16.09 -14.41
CA LEU A 79 -3.29 -15.48 -15.68
C LEU A 79 -2.17 -14.45 -15.49
N TYR A 80 -2.18 -13.70 -14.39
CA TYR A 80 -1.12 -12.74 -14.08
C TYR A 80 0.20 -13.46 -13.75
N VAL A 81 0.15 -14.52 -12.96
CA VAL A 81 1.33 -15.32 -12.59
C VAL A 81 1.93 -15.96 -13.85
N ASP A 82 1.10 -16.61 -14.67
CA ASP A 82 1.52 -17.25 -15.92
C ASP A 82 2.17 -16.23 -16.87
N TYR A 83 1.50 -15.10 -17.09
CA TYR A 83 2.02 -14.00 -17.92
C TYR A 83 3.37 -13.46 -17.39
N ALA A 84 3.48 -13.27 -16.07
CA ALA A 84 4.71 -12.78 -15.47
C ALA A 84 5.86 -13.79 -15.59
N MET A 85 5.57 -15.08 -15.42
CA MET A 85 6.54 -16.15 -15.58
C MET A 85 7.05 -16.24 -17.01
N GLU A 86 6.15 -16.12 -18.00
CA GLU A 86 6.47 -16.12 -19.42
C GLU A 86 7.38 -14.94 -19.79
N ILE A 87 6.95 -13.70 -19.52
CA ILE A 87 7.71 -12.49 -19.89
C ILE A 87 9.07 -12.43 -19.21
N LYS A 88 9.19 -12.92 -17.98
CA LYS A 88 10.46 -12.91 -17.25
C LYS A 88 11.34 -14.11 -17.59
N GLY A 89 10.86 -15.09 -18.35
CA GLY A 89 11.56 -16.33 -18.65
C GLY A 89 11.90 -17.10 -17.38
N ILE A 90 10.96 -17.12 -16.42
CA ILE A 90 11.15 -17.79 -15.13
C ILE A 90 10.95 -19.28 -15.32
N LYS A 91 12.02 -20.04 -15.10
CA LYS A 91 11.92 -21.49 -14.90
C LYS A 91 11.56 -21.73 -13.44
N ALA A 92 10.29 -21.98 -13.16
CA ALA A 92 9.80 -22.15 -11.81
C ALA A 92 10.35 -23.43 -11.17
N ALA A 93 10.92 -23.30 -9.98
CA ALA A 93 11.04 -24.42 -9.06
C ALA A 93 9.64 -24.79 -8.53
N PRO A 94 9.44 -26.03 -8.03
CA PRO A 94 8.20 -26.40 -7.35
C PRO A 94 7.82 -25.38 -6.27
N GLY A 95 6.55 -24.97 -6.24
CA GLY A 95 6.02 -23.98 -5.28
C GLY A 95 6.37 -22.52 -5.58
N PHE A 96 7.18 -22.22 -6.60
CA PHE A 96 7.50 -20.83 -6.95
C PHE A 96 6.27 -20.04 -7.42
N ALA A 97 5.44 -20.66 -8.27
CA ALA A 97 4.20 -20.04 -8.76
C ALA A 97 3.24 -19.73 -7.61
N ASP A 98 3.12 -20.63 -6.64
CA ASP A 98 2.29 -20.43 -5.44
C ASP A 98 2.82 -19.27 -4.59
N ALA A 99 4.13 -19.23 -4.33
CA ALA A 99 4.75 -18.12 -3.58
C ALA A 99 4.61 -16.78 -4.30
N PHE A 100 4.69 -16.77 -5.63
CA PHE A 100 4.44 -15.60 -6.47
C PHE A 100 2.98 -15.17 -6.35
N GLY A 101 2.03 -16.10 -6.51
CA GLY A 101 0.61 -15.84 -6.40
C GLY A 101 0.23 -15.29 -5.03
N LEU A 102 0.83 -15.84 -3.96
CA LEU A 102 0.66 -15.33 -2.60
C LEU A 102 1.16 -13.89 -2.47
N ALA A 103 2.35 -13.58 -3.00
CA ALA A 103 2.88 -12.22 -2.96
C ALA A 103 1.99 -11.22 -3.72
N VAL A 104 1.52 -11.58 -4.91
CA VAL A 104 0.58 -10.75 -5.69
C VAL A 104 -0.75 -10.58 -4.97
N THR A 105 -1.27 -11.63 -4.34
CA THR A 105 -2.51 -11.58 -3.55
C THR A 105 -2.37 -10.63 -2.38
N GLN A 106 -1.26 -10.68 -1.65
CA GLN A 106 -0.99 -9.74 -0.57
C GLN A 106 -0.92 -8.29 -1.08
N ILE A 107 -0.27 -8.07 -2.22
CA ILE A 107 -0.19 -6.74 -2.83
C ILE A 107 -1.57 -6.20 -3.18
N ARG A 108 -2.36 -6.97 -3.95
CA ARG A 108 -3.73 -6.60 -4.29
C ARG A 108 -4.57 -6.34 -3.05
N GLY A 109 -4.47 -7.22 -2.05
CA GLY A 109 -5.24 -7.14 -0.81
C GLY A 109 -5.00 -5.85 -0.03
N TYR A 110 -3.74 -5.45 0.22
CA TYR A 110 -3.53 -4.19 0.95
C TYR A 110 -3.87 -2.97 0.09
N GLN A 111 -3.64 -3.02 -1.23
CA GLN A 111 -4.06 -1.91 -2.10
C GLN A 111 -5.58 -1.73 -2.04
N ASP A 112 -6.36 -2.82 -2.03
CA ASP A 112 -7.82 -2.76 -1.89
C ASP A 112 -8.25 -2.19 -0.54
N VAL A 113 -7.51 -2.49 0.54
CA VAL A 113 -7.75 -1.88 1.86
C VAL A 113 -7.45 -0.38 1.82
N CYS A 114 -6.33 0.03 1.23
CA CYS A 114 -6.00 1.45 1.07
C CYS A 114 -7.06 2.19 0.25
N ASP A 115 -7.51 1.61 -0.87
CA ASP A 115 -8.53 2.20 -1.73
C ASP A 115 -9.86 2.37 -0.98
N LYS A 116 -10.29 1.36 -0.20
CA LYS A 116 -11.49 1.44 0.64
C LYS A 116 -11.35 2.49 1.74
N CYS A 117 -10.20 2.54 2.42
CA CYS A 117 -9.94 3.55 3.44
C CYS A 117 -10.01 4.96 2.85
N GLU A 118 -9.42 5.17 1.68
CA GLU A 118 -9.44 6.47 1.01
C GLU A 118 -10.85 6.85 0.52
N PHE A 119 -11.60 5.89 0.00
CA PHE A 119 -13.01 6.08 -0.32
C PHE A 119 -13.82 6.53 0.91
N LEU A 120 -13.69 5.84 2.05
CA LEU A 120 -14.38 6.23 3.28
C LEU A 120 -13.88 7.56 3.85
N ARG A 121 -12.59 7.84 3.75
CA ARG A 121 -11.98 9.10 4.23
C ARG A 121 -12.45 10.30 3.41
N SER A 122 -12.63 10.12 2.11
CA SER A 122 -13.08 11.16 1.18
C SER A 122 -14.60 11.32 1.14
N THR A 123 -15.35 10.34 1.63
CA THR A 123 -16.81 10.42 1.77
C THR A 123 -17.15 11.39 2.91
N ALA A 124 -17.79 12.51 2.57
CA ALA A 124 -18.25 13.47 3.57
C ALA A 124 -19.31 12.84 4.49
N PHE A 125 -19.22 13.12 5.79
CA PHE A 125 -20.28 12.72 6.71
C PHE A 125 -21.54 13.55 6.45
N ASP A 126 -22.67 12.88 6.30
CA ASP A 126 -23.97 13.49 6.00
C ASP A 126 -24.99 13.11 7.07
N ALA A 127 -25.40 14.08 7.89
CA ALA A 127 -26.37 13.85 8.97
C ALA A 127 -27.82 13.68 8.48
N SER A 128 -28.08 13.87 7.18
CA SER A 128 -29.37 13.55 6.55
C SER A 128 -29.44 12.09 6.06
N ASP A 129 -28.30 11.41 5.97
CA ASP A 129 -28.23 9.98 5.69
C ASP A 129 -28.43 9.18 6.98
N GLU A 130 -29.42 8.28 6.97
CA GLU A 130 -29.80 7.51 8.16
C GLU A 130 -28.69 6.54 8.61
N HIS A 131 -27.91 5.98 7.69
CA HIS A 131 -26.79 5.10 8.02
C HIS A 131 -25.66 5.86 8.70
N HIS A 132 -25.38 7.09 8.26
CA HIS A 132 -24.43 7.95 8.95
C HIS A 132 -24.94 8.36 10.32
N LEU A 133 -26.23 8.71 10.42
CA LEU A 133 -26.85 9.10 11.69
C LEU A 133 -26.85 7.94 12.71
N ASP A 134 -27.04 6.69 12.26
CA ASP A 134 -26.92 5.49 13.09
C ASP A 134 -25.55 5.33 13.74
N ILE A 135 -24.47 5.73 13.05
CA ILE A 135 -23.12 5.74 13.63
C ILE A 135 -23.07 6.70 14.83
N LEU A 136 -23.67 7.89 14.72
CA LEU A 136 -23.73 8.85 15.83
C LEU A 136 -24.62 8.37 16.96
N ARG A 137 -25.75 7.72 16.66
CA ARG A 137 -26.62 7.11 17.68
C ARG A 137 -25.89 6.02 18.44
N GLY A 138 -25.17 5.17 17.72
CA GLY A 138 -24.34 4.13 18.32
C GLY A 138 -23.25 4.73 19.21
N LEU A 139 -22.52 5.72 18.71
CA LEU A 139 -21.48 6.42 19.45
C LEU A 139 -22.02 7.08 20.72
N TRP A 140 -23.14 7.80 20.61
CA TRP A 140 -23.82 8.39 21.76
C TRP A 140 -24.23 7.33 22.78
N LYS A 141 -24.83 6.22 22.34
CA LYS A 141 -25.25 5.14 23.22
C LYS A 141 -24.08 4.54 24.01
N PHE A 142 -22.90 4.41 23.41
CA PHE A 142 -21.73 3.87 24.12
C PHE A 142 -21.05 4.90 25.03
N LEU A 143 -21.00 6.17 24.62
CA LEU A 143 -20.36 7.23 25.41
C LEU A 143 -21.27 7.79 26.53
N LEU A 144 -22.58 7.80 26.31
CA LEU A 144 -23.62 8.39 27.17
C LEU A 144 -24.80 7.42 27.33
N PRO A 145 -24.60 6.25 27.97
CA PRO A 145 -25.57 5.14 27.95
C PRO A 145 -26.92 5.43 28.61
N ASN A 146 -26.98 6.43 29.48
CA ASN A 146 -28.19 6.80 30.23
C ASN A 146 -28.92 8.01 29.62
N GLU A 147 -28.47 8.52 28.47
CA GLU A 147 -29.02 9.73 27.85
C GLU A 147 -29.67 9.39 26.50
N THR A 148 -30.81 10.00 26.21
CA THR A 148 -31.46 9.88 24.90
C THR A 148 -30.64 10.61 23.85
N PHE A 149 -30.49 10.00 22.66
CA PHE A 149 -29.72 10.59 21.57
C PHE A 149 -30.26 11.95 21.13
N GLU A 150 -29.35 12.92 21.01
CA GLU A 150 -29.61 14.23 20.44
C GLU A 150 -28.52 14.57 19.42
N LEU A 151 -28.91 14.87 18.18
CA LEU A 151 -27.94 15.24 17.12
C LEU A 151 -27.21 16.56 17.46
N VAL A 152 -27.92 17.53 18.04
CA VAL A 152 -27.39 18.82 18.46
C VAL A 152 -27.57 18.94 19.97
N SER A 153 -26.46 18.86 20.72
CA SER A 153 -26.47 18.88 22.18
C SER A 153 -25.14 19.35 22.76
N LYS A 154 -25.16 20.01 23.92
CA LYS A 154 -23.93 20.43 24.63
C LYS A 154 -23.09 19.22 25.06
N ARG A 155 -23.73 18.06 25.25
CA ARG A 155 -23.08 16.82 25.68
C ARG A 155 -21.98 16.36 24.73
N TRP A 156 -22.12 16.63 23.43
CA TRP A 156 -21.04 16.39 22.46
C TRP A 156 -19.77 17.15 22.82
N SER A 157 -19.89 18.42 23.19
CA SER A 157 -18.75 19.22 23.66
C SER A 157 -18.20 18.71 25.00
N ASP A 158 -19.07 18.28 25.91
CA ASP A 158 -18.65 17.77 27.23
C ASP A 158 -17.81 16.48 27.11
N ILE A 159 -18.07 15.65 26.09
CA ILE A 159 -17.32 14.42 25.81
C ILE A 159 -16.16 14.62 24.81
N GLY A 160 -15.87 15.87 24.42
CA GLY A 160 -14.66 16.24 23.68
C GLY A 160 -14.81 16.53 22.19
N PHE A 161 -16.03 16.53 21.63
CA PHE A 161 -16.25 17.01 20.26
C PHE A 161 -16.18 18.54 20.17
N GLN A 162 -15.89 19.06 18.98
CA GLN A 162 -15.85 20.49 18.75
C GLN A 162 -17.26 21.07 18.61
N GLY A 163 -17.76 21.67 19.69
CA GLY A 163 -19.06 22.35 19.70
C GLY A 163 -20.22 21.39 19.99
N THR A 164 -21.43 21.78 19.61
CA THR A 164 -22.67 21.05 19.98
C THR A 164 -23.11 20.02 18.94
N CYS A 165 -22.42 19.92 17.80
CA CYS A 165 -22.76 19.00 16.72
C CYS A 165 -21.48 18.35 16.17
N PRO A 166 -21.33 17.02 16.28
CA PRO A 166 -20.09 16.32 15.96
C PRO A 166 -19.82 16.22 14.45
N VAL A 167 -20.80 16.59 13.61
CA VAL A 167 -20.69 16.52 12.13
C VAL A 167 -19.47 17.28 11.63
N THR A 168 -19.14 18.41 12.25
CA THR A 168 -18.03 19.25 11.82
C THR A 168 -16.66 18.67 12.16
N ASP A 169 -16.57 17.76 13.13
CA ASP A 169 -15.32 17.06 13.51
C ASP A 169 -14.88 16.05 12.44
N PHE A 170 -15.82 15.51 11.66
CA PHE A 170 -15.52 14.53 10.61
C PHE A 170 -15.10 15.14 9.27
N ARG A 171 -14.97 16.47 9.16
CA ARG A 171 -14.61 17.13 7.88
C ARG A 171 -13.29 16.67 7.29
N GLY A 172 -12.29 16.37 8.13
CA GLY A 172 -10.96 15.96 7.65
C GLY A 172 -10.84 14.47 7.31
N MET A 173 -11.38 13.61 8.18
CA MET A 173 -11.30 12.14 8.05
C MET A 173 -12.56 11.50 7.45
N GLY A 174 -13.57 12.29 7.09
CA GLY A 174 -14.82 11.83 6.50
C GLY A 174 -15.55 10.79 7.35
N LEU A 175 -16.30 9.94 6.66
CA LEU A 175 -17.02 8.81 7.24
C LEU A 175 -16.07 7.82 7.95
N LEU A 176 -14.83 7.65 7.45
CA LEU A 176 -13.82 6.81 8.09
C LEU A 176 -13.56 7.24 9.55
N GLY A 177 -13.50 8.54 9.81
CA GLY A 177 -13.32 9.07 11.17
C GLY A 177 -14.47 8.67 12.11
N ALA A 178 -15.71 8.80 11.64
CA ALA A 178 -16.90 8.44 12.41
C ALA A 178 -16.97 6.93 12.69
N LEU A 179 -16.71 6.09 11.68
CA LEU A 179 -16.67 4.63 11.82
C LEU A 179 -15.59 4.17 12.79
N ASN A 180 -14.40 4.78 12.75
CA ASN A 180 -13.32 4.44 13.67
C ASN A 180 -13.71 4.79 15.12
N LEU A 181 -14.23 5.99 15.38
CA LEU A 181 -14.66 6.38 16.73
C LEU A 181 -15.76 5.46 17.27
N PHE A 182 -16.75 5.14 16.43
CA PHE A 182 -17.80 4.19 16.80
C PHE A 182 -17.22 2.80 17.10
N GLY A 183 -16.33 2.30 16.24
CA GLY A 183 -15.62 1.04 16.44
C GLY A 183 -14.82 1.02 17.75
N PHE A 184 -14.14 2.10 18.11
CA PHE A 184 -13.44 2.21 19.39
C PHE A 184 -14.42 2.19 20.56
N SER A 185 -15.48 3.01 20.53
CA SER A 185 -16.48 3.07 21.61
C SER A 185 -17.23 1.75 21.84
N HIS A 186 -17.32 0.91 20.82
CA HIS A 186 -17.99 -0.38 20.92
C HIS A 186 -17.09 -1.48 21.50
N ASN A 187 -15.78 -1.42 21.24
CA ASN A 187 -14.84 -2.50 21.52
C ASN A 187 -13.88 -2.23 22.69
N PHE A 188 -13.74 -0.98 23.15
CA PHE A 188 -12.85 -0.56 24.23
C PHE A 188 -13.60 0.36 25.20
#